data_AF-A0A376FFM0-F1
#
_entry.id   AF-A0A376FFM0-F1
#
_cell.length_a   1.000
_cell.length_b   1.000
_cell.length_c   1.000
_cell.angle_alpha   90.00
_cell.angle_beta   90.00
_cell.angle_gamma   90.00
#
_symmetry.space_group_name_H-M   'P 1'
#
loop_
_entity.id
_entity.type
_entity.pdbx_description
1 polymer ?
#
loop_
_entity_poly.entity_id
_entity_poly.type
_entity_poly.pdbx_seq_one_letter_code
_entity_poly.pdbx_strand_id
1 'polypeptide(L)'
;MERFDAVVIGAGAAGMFCAAMAGQAGRRVLLLDNGKKPGRKILMSGGGRCNFTNLYVEPAAYLSQNRHFCKSALARYTQWDFIDLVGKHGIAWHEKTLGQLFCNDSAQQIVDMLVAECEKGGVVMRLRTEVLEVARDDQGYTLQLNGETVSADSLVIASGGLSMPGLGASPFGYKIAEQFGLKVLPTRAGLVPFTLHKPLLEQLQTLSGVSVPSVITAEDGTVFRENLLFTHRGLSARRYCKSPATGSLGSLSR
;
A
#
# COMPACT_ATOMS: atom_id res chain seq x y z
N MET A 1 -5.33 31.68 8.43
CA MET A 1 -4.95 30.26 8.57
C MET A 1 -6.21 29.43 8.47
N GLU A 2 -6.32 28.59 7.46
CA GLU A 2 -7.52 27.74 7.30
C GLU A 2 -7.48 26.60 8.32
N ARG A 3 -8.63 26.32 8.96
CA ARG A 3 -8.76 25.30 10.00
C ARG A 3 -9.64 24.15 9.53
N PHE A 4 -9.17 22.92 9.77
CA PHE A 4 -9.83 21.66 9.46
C PHE A 4 -10.02 20.83 10.74
N ASP A 5 -10.97 19.90 10.73
CA ASP A 5 -11.09 18.93 11.83
C ASP A 5 -9.98 17.88 11.73
N ALA A 6 -9.66 17.48 10.49
CA ALA A 6 -8.59 16.53 10.22
C ALA A 6 -7.83 16.86 8.93
N VAL A 7 -6.51 16.68 8.97
CA VAL A 7 -5.65 16.66 7.79
C VAL A 7 -5.15 15.24 7.56
N VAL A 8 -5.26 14.75 6.33
CA VAL A 8 -4.74 13.46 5.90
C VAL A 8 -3.61 13.69 4.89
N ILE A 9 -2.43 13.13 5.15
CA ILE A 9 -1.27 13.26 4.26
C ILE A 9 -1.09 11.97 3.45
N GLY A 10 -1.27 12.05 2.15
CA GLY A 10 -1.09 10.99 1.15
C GLY A 10 -2.41 10.54 0.53
N ALA A 11 -2.68 10.93 -0.72
CA ALA A 11 -3.86 10.52 -1.49
C ALA A 11 -3.67 9.13 -2.14
N GLY A 12 -3.21 8.16 -1.33
CA GLY A 12 -3.19 6.74 -1.67
C GLY A 12 -4.48 6.02 -1.26
N ALA A 13 -4.47 4.69 -1.29
CA ALA A 13 -5.63 3.87 -0.90
C ALA A 13 -6.10 4.19 0.53
N ALA A 14 -5.20 4.12 1.51
CA ALA A 14 -5.54 4.38 2.91
C ALA A 14 -5.98 5.82 3.16
N GLY A 15 -5.32 6.80 2.55
CA GLY A 15 -5.61 8.21 2.78
C GLY A 15 -6.92 8.68 2.16
N MET A 16 -7.21 8.29 0.91
CA MET A 16 -8.52 8.58 0.31
C MET A 16 -9.65 7.89 1.07
N PHE A 17 -9.48 6.62 1.40
CA PHE A 17 -10.50 5.89 2.16
C PHE A 17 -10.74 6.51 3.55
N CYS A 18 -9.68 6.85 4.29
CA CYS A 18 -9.79 7.51 5.59
C CYS A 18 -10.47 8.88 5.48
N ALA A 19 -10.08 9.69 4.49
CA ALA A 19 -10.66 11.02 4.28
C ALA A 19 -12.14 10.94 3.91
N ALA A 20 -12.52 10.03 3.01
CA ALA A 20 -13.91 9.79 2.64
C ALA A 20 -14.76 9.40 3.85
N MET A 21 -14.31 8.41 4.65
CA MET A 21 -15.05 7.97 5.84
C MET A 21 -15.21 9.08 6.88
N ALA A 22 -14.17 9.89 7.11
CA ALA A 22 -14.24 11.01 8.04
C ALA A 22 -15.14 12.14 7.52
N GLY A 23 -15.05 12.48 6.23
CA GLY A 23 -15.89 13.49 5.60
C GLY A 23 -17.38 13.10 5.63
N GLN A 24 -17.70 11.85 5.30
CA GLN A 24 -19.07 11.34 5.36
C GLN A 24 -19.62 11.25 6.79
N ALA A 25 -18.75 11.22 7.81
CA ALA A 25 -19.13 11.37 9.21
C ALA A 25 -19.30 12.85 9.65
N GLY A 26 -19.27 13.80 8.71
CA GLY A 26 -19.51 15.22 8.95
C GLY A 26 -18.28 16.02 9.35
N ARG A 27 -17.06 15.46 9.20
CA ARG A 27 -15.81 16.18 9.51
C ARG A 27 -15.36 17.02 8.33
N ARG A 28 -14.83 18.22 8.60
CA ARG A 28 -14.14 19.03 7.58
C ARG A 28 -12.72 18.49 7.39
N VAL A 29 -12.49 17.76 6.31
CA VAL A 29 -11.22 17.07 6.05
C VAL A 29 -10.44 17.70 4.90
N LEU A 30 -9.14 17.90 5.11
CA LEU A 30 -8.17 18.22 4.06
C LEU A 30 -7.34 16.98 3.71
N LEU A 31 -7.35 16.55 2.45
CA LEU A 31 -6.50 15.49 1.93
C LEU A 31 -5.39 16.08 1.06
N LEU A 32 -4.13 15.88 1.46
CA LEU A 32 -2.95 16.42 0.80
C LEU A 32 -2.16 15.33 0.07
N ASP A 33 -1.63 15.61 -1.12
CA ASP A 33 -0.64 14.76 -1.80
C ASP A 33 0.39 15.59 -2.57
N ASN A 34 1.65 15.16 -2.54
CA ASN A 34 2.72 15.78 -3.33
C ASN A 34 2.58 15.50 -4.84
N GLY A 35 1.77 14.52 -5.22
CA GLY A 35 1.59 14.05 -6.58
C GLY A 35 0.70 14.90 -7.44
N LYS A 36 0.78 14.67 -8.75
CA LYS A 36 -0.09 15.31 -9.74
C LYS A 36 -1.48 14.68 -9.83
N LYS A 37 -1.62 13.42 -9.39
CA LYS A 37 -2.85 12.61 -9.45
C LYS A 37 -2.94 11.76 -8.17
N PRO A 38 -4.15 11.52 -7.64
CA PRO A 38 -4.35 10.60 -6.54
C PRO A 38 -4.15 9.15 -7.00
N GLY A 39 -4.02 8.22 -6.05
CA GLY A 39 -4.09 6.78 -6.32
C GLY A 39 -2.97 6.21 -7.22
N ARG A 40 -1.84 6.90 -7.41
CA ARG A 40 -0.78 6.49 -8.36
C ARG A 40 -0.33 5.03 -8.22
N LYS A 41 -0.20 4.52 -6.99
CA LYS A 41 0.12 3.10 -6.74
C LYS A 41 -1.04 2.15 -7.02
N ILE A 42 -2.28 2.59 -6.84
CA ILE A 42 -3.48 1.81 -7.18
C ILE A 42 -3.51 1.58 -8.69
N LEU A 43 -3.25 2.63 -9.49
CA LEU A 43 -3.23 2.56 -10.95
C LEU A 43 -2.23 1.53 -11.51
N MET A 44 -1.11 1.31 -10.83
CA MET A 44 -0.10 0.32 -11.25
C MET A 44 -0.29 -1.06 -10.61
N SER A 45 -1.15 -1.17 -9.61
CA SER A 45 -1.38 -2.43 -8.89
C SER A 45 -2.07 -3.46 -9.78
N GLY A 46 -1.78 -4.74 -9.54
CA GLY A 46 -2.40 -5.84 -10.28
C GLY A 46 -2.16 -5.80 -11.80
N GLY A 47 -1.10 -5.14 -12.28
CA GLY A 47 -0.86 -4.96 -13.71
C GLY A 47 -1.86 -4.02 -14.38
N GLY A 48 -2.35 -3.01 -13.65
CA GLY A 48 -3.33 -2.04 -14.15
C GLY A 48 -4.79 -2.42 -13.92
N ARG A 49 -5.07 -3.57 -13.30
CA ARG A 49 -6.43 -4.04 -13.00
C ARG A 49 -6.80 -4.02 -11.52
N CYS A 50 -5.88 -3.60 -10.66
CA CYS A 50 -6.03 -3.54 -9.20
C CYS A 50 -6.48 -4.86 -8.56
N ASN A 51 -5.54 -5.56 -7.94
CA ASN A 51 -5.88 -6.63 -6.99
C ASN A 51 -6.36 -5.99 -5.68
N PHE A 52 -7.64 -5.63 -5.61
CA PHE A 52 -8.16 -4.70 -4.60
C PHE A 52 -8.40 -5.37 -3.24
N THR A 53 -8.65 -6.68 -3.21
CA THR A 53 -8.77 -7.47 -1.97
C THR A 53 -8.57 -8.97 -2.22
N ASN A 54 -8.68 -9.78 -1.18
CA ASN A 54 -8.69 -11.24 -1.26
C ASN A 54 -9.92 -11.82 -0.53
N LEU A 55 -10.45 -12.95 -0.99
CA LEU A 55 -11.55 -13.66 -0.30
C LEU A 55 -11.11 -14.22 1.06
N TYR A 56 -9.84 -14.63 1.17
CA TYR A 56 -9.25 -15.28 2.33
C TYR A 56 -8.40 -14.30 3.15
N VAL A 57 -9.03 -13.21 3.63
CA VAL A 57 -8.36 -12.26 4.53
C VAL A 57 -8.37 -12.80 5.95
N GLU A 58 -7.18 -12.96 6.51
CA GLU A 58 -6.97 -13.38 7.89
C GLU A 58 -5.74 -12.69 8.50
N PRO A 59 -5.66 -12.54 9.83
CA PRO A 59 -4.52 -11.91 10.48
C PRO A 59 -3.17 -12.57 10.16
N ALA A 60 -3.16 -13.90 9.94
CA ALA A 60 -1.96 -14.65 9.59
C ALA A 60 -1.38 -14.26 8.21
N ALA A 61 -2.18 -13.65 7.35
CA ALA A 61 -1.73 -13.12 6.07
C ALA A 61 -0.91 -11.81 6.21
N TYR A 62 -0.72 -11.26 7.40
CA TYR A 62 0.03 -10.00 7.60
C TYR A 62 1.24 -10.21 8.50
N LEU A 63 2.40 -9.71 8.06
CA LEU A 63 3.63 -9.76 8.85
C LEU A 63 3.74 -8.52 9.72
N SER A 64 3.87 -8.74 11.02
CA SER A 64 4.05 -7.69 12.01
C SER A 64 4.80 -8.24 13.20
N GLN A 65 5.64 -7.42 13.84
CA GLN A 65 6.22 -7.75 15.15
C GLN A 65 5.13 -7.92 16.21
N ASN A 66 4.01 -7.19 16.07
CA ASN A 66 2.79 -7.44 16.83
C ASN A 66 1.76 -8.15 15.95
N ARG A 67 1.70 -9.48 16.04
CA ARG A 67 0.78 -10.34 15.26
C ARG A 67 -0.70 -10.07 15.52
N HIS A 68 -1.05 -9.37 16.60
CA HIS A 68 -2.45 -9.09 16.96
C HIS A 68 -2.91 -7.70 16.53
N PHE A 69 -1.99 -6.82 16.12
CA PHE A 69 -2.28 -5.42 15.80
C PHE A 69 -3.39 -5.26 14.75
N CYS A 70 -3.36 -6.04 13.66
CA CYS A 70 -4.32 -5.91 12.57
C CYS A 70 -5.69 -6.53 12.86
N LYS A 71 -5.83 -7.37 13.90
CA LYS A 71 -7.07 -8.14 14.14
C LYS A 71 -8.31 -7.25 14.27
N SER A 72 -8.20 -6.18 15.06
CA SER A 72 -9.32 -5.26 15.31
C SER A 72 -9.74 -4.53 14.03
N ALA A 73 -8.78 -4.04 13.25
CA ALA A 73 -9.08 -3.35 11.99
C ALA A 73 -9.75 -4.27 10.97
N LEU A 74 -9.21 -5.49 10.78
CA LEU A 74 -9.74 -6.48 9.83
C LEU A 74 -11.14 -6.99 10.21
N ALA A 75 -11.48 -6.99 11.50
CA ALA A 75 -12.81 -7.41 11.97
C ALA A 75 -13.87 -6.30 11.83
N ARG A 76 -13.46 -5.01 11.91
CA ARG A 76 -14.38 -3.86 11.82
C ARG A 76 -14.67 -3.42 10.39
N TYR A 77 -13.74 -3.66 9.48
CA TYR A 77 -13.92 -3.41 8.06
C TYR A 77 -13.32 -4.58 7.29
N THR A 78 -14.20 -5.48 6.88
CA THR A 78 -13.87 -6.76 6.25
C THR A 78 -13.65 -6.58 4.74
N GLN A 79 -13.13 -7.62 4.09
CA GLN A 79 -13.07 -7.68 2.64
C GLN A 79 -14.46 -7.56 1.99
N TRP A 80 -15.50 -8.07 2.65
CA TRP A 80 -16.86 -8.05 2.14
C TRP A 80 -17.44 -6.63 2.13
N ASP A 81 -17.15 -5.84 3.16
CA ASP A 81 -17.55 -4.42 3.18
C ASP A 81 -16.96 -3.64 2.01
N PHE A 82 -15.70 -3.94 1.63
CA PHE A 82 -15.08 -3.34 0.46
C PHE A 82 -15.65 -3.87 -0.86
N ILE A 83 -15.94 -5.18 -0.95
CA ILE A 83 -16.59 -5.78 -2.13
C ILE A 83 -17.97 -5.15 -2.35
N ASP A 84 -18.73 -4.92 -1.27
CA ASP A 84 -20.02 -4.25 -1.32
C ASP A 84 -19.89 -2.79 -1.78
N LEU A 85 -18.86 -2.08 -1.33
CA LEU A 85 -18.57 -0.72 -1.82
C LEU A 85 -18.27 -0.72 -3.33
N VAL A 86 -17.43 -1.65 -3.79
CA VAL A 86 -17.13 -1.83 -5.23
C VAL A 86 -18.41 -2.13 -6.02
N GLY A 87 -19.29 -2.99 -5.47
CA GLY A 87 -20.58 -3.30 -6.06
C GLY A 87 -21.55 -2.12 -6.13
N LYS A 88 -21.60 -1.26 -5.10
CA LYS A 88 -22.42 -0.04 -5.07
C LYS A 88 -22.05 0.96 -6.17
N HIS A 89 -20.78 0.96 -6.60
CA HIS A 89 -20.29 1.78 -7.71
C HIS A 89 -20.40 1.08 -9.07
N GLY A 90 -21.02 -0.10 -9.14
CA GLY A 90 -21.23 -0.83 -10.39
C GLY A 90 -19.94 -1.35 -11.03
N ILE A 91 -18.87 -1.51 -10.26
CA ILE A 91 -17.57 -1.94 -10.78
C ILE A 91 -17.57 -3.47 -10.87
N ALA A 92 -17.49 -3.97 -12.10
CA ALA A 92 -17.40 -5.41 -12.35
C ALA A 92 -16.01 -5.95 -11.97
N TRP A 93 -16.00 -7.11 -11.32
CA TRP A 93 -14.78 -7.78 -10.87
C TRP A 93 -14.87 -9.29 -11.07
N HIS A 94 -13.73 -9.95 -11.05
CA HIS A 94 -13.63 -11.41 -11.10
C HIS A 94 -12.58 -11.90 -10.09
N GLU A 95 -12.78 -13.13 -9.61
CA GLU A 95 -11.72 -13.86 -8.92
C GLU A 95 -10.73 -14.40 -9.95
N LYS A 96 -9.43 -14.27 -9.62
CA LYS A 96 -8.36 -14.93 -10.35
C LYS A 96 -7.97 -16.24 -9.65
N THR A 97 -6.76 -16.32 -9.11
CA THR A 97 -6.27 -17.49 -8.38
C THR A 97 -6.18 -17.17 -6.90
N LEU A 98 -6.47 -18.16 -6.05
CA LEU A 98 -6.29 -18.09 -4.60
C LEU A 98 -7.07 -16.90 -3.97
N GLY A 99 -8.32 -16.68 -4.39
CA GLY A 99 -9.19 -15.65 -3.82
C GLY A 99 -8.85 -14.22 -4.20
N GLN A 100 -7.92 -13.96 -5.13
CA GLN A 100 -7.55 -12.59 -5.52
C GLN A 100 -8.62 -11.95 -6.39
N LEU A 101 -9.11 -10.76 -6.01
CA LEU A 101 -10.16 -10.06 -6.75
C LEU A 101 -9.57 -8.90 -7.55
N PHE A 102 -9.88 -8.88 -8.85
CA PHE A 102 -9.42 -7.87 -9.80
C PHE A 102 -10.59 -7.17 -10.46
N CYS A 103 -10.44 -5.89 -10.77
CA CYS A 103 -11.37 -5.21 -11.68
C CYS A 103 -11.28 -5.85 -13.07
N ASN A 104 -12.41 -5.92 -13.76
CA ASN A 104 -12.44 -6.46 -15.13
C ASN A 104 -11.68 -5.56 -16.10
N ASP A 105 -11.89 -4.24 -16.01
CA ASP A 105 -11.37 -3.29 -16.98
C ASP A 105 -10.09 -2.61 -16.48
N SER A 106 -10.19 -1.77 -15.44
CA SER A 106 -9.09 -0.88 -15.06
C SER A 106 -9.06 -0.55 -13.57
N ALA A 107 -7.86 -0.46 -13.03
CA ALA A 107 -7.58 0.07 -11.70
C ALA A 107 -8.05 1.51 -11.51
N GLN A 108 -8.25 2.25 -12.61
CA GLN A 108 -8.81 3.59 -12.59
C GLN A 108 -10.21 3.60 -11.94
N GLN A 109 -11.01 2.56 -12.13
CA GLN A 109 -12.35 2.46 -11.53
C GLN A 109 -12.31 2.54 -9.99
N ILE A 110 -11.30 1.92 -9.35
CA ILE A 110 -11.11 2.01 -7.90
C ILE A 110 -10.66 3.40 -7.46
N VAL A 111 -9.82 4.07 -8.25
CA VAL A 111 -9.41 5.45 -7.94
C VAL A 111 -10.60 6.38 -8.06
N ASP A 112 -11.38 6.27 -9.14
CA ASP A 112 -12.56 7.10 -9.38
C ASP A 112 -13.62 6.88 -8.29
N MET A 113 -13.85 5.63 -7.89
CA MET A 113 -14.70 5.29 -6.75
C MET A 113 -14.24 6.00 -5.46
N LEU A 114 -12.95 5.92 -5.12
CA LEU A 114 -12.44 6.55 -3.90
C LEU A 114 -12.50 8.09 -3.95
N VAL A 115 -12.28 8.69 -5.12
CA VAL A 115 -12.46 10.12 -5.34
C VAL A 115 -13.93 10.51 -5.17
N ALA A 116 -14.86 9.77 -5.77
CA ALA A 116 -16.30 10.01 -5.61
C ALA A 116 -16.76 9.90 -4.14
N GLU A 117 -16.21 8.94 -3.38
CA GLU A 117 -16.50 8.83 -1.94
C GLU A 117 -15.92 10.00 -1.12
N CYS A 118 -14.80 10.59 -1.55
CA CYS A 118 -14.25 11.81 -0.97
C CYS A 118 -15.13 13.03 -1.29
N GLU A 119 -15.59 13.16 -2.54
CA GLU A 119 -16.50 14.23 -2.98
C GLU A 119 -17.83 14.16 -2.23
N LYS A 120 -18.39 12.96 -2.07
CA LYS A 120 -19.60 12.72 -1.28
C LYS A 120 -19.44 13.15 0.19
N GLY A 121 -18.24 13.02 0.74
CA GLY A 121 -17.90 13.47 2.09
C GLY A 121 -17.51 14.95 2.18
N GLY A 122 -17.55 15.71 1.08
CA GLY A 122 -17.11 17.12 1.06
C GLY A 122 -15.63 17.31 1.38
N VAL A 123 -14.79 16.29 1.11
CA VAL A 123 -13.35 16.34 1.40
C VAL A 123 -12.68 17.33 0.46
N VAL A 124 -11.90 18.26 1.03
CA VAL A 124 -11.06 19.17 0.25
C VAL A 124 -9.78 18.42 -0.14
N MET A 125 -9.58 18.14 -1.42
CA MET A 125 -8.38 17.49 -1.92
C MET A 125 -7.41 18.51 -2.54
N ARG A 126 -6.16 18.55 -2.07
CA ARG A 126 -5.08 19.36 -2.67
C ARG A 126 -3.93 18.47 -3.11
N LEU A 127 -3.68 18.51 -4.41
CA LEU A 127 -2.61 17.79 -5.08
C LEU A 127 -1.47 18.75 -5.38
N ARG A 128 -0.27 18.21 -5.64
CA ARG A 128 0.97 18.98 -5.84
C ARG A 128 1.28 19.89 -4.65
N THR A 129 0.91 19.43 -3.46
CA THR A 129 1.12 20.13 -2.21
C THR A 129 2.12 19.35 -1.39
N GLU A 130 3.28 19.97 -1.16
CA GLU A 130 4.31 19.41 -0.30
C GLU A 130 4.12 19.94 1.12
N VAL A 131 4.19 19.03 2.09
CA VAL A 131 4.20 19.38 3.52
C VAL A 131 5.65 19.57 3.92
N LEU A 132 6.01 20.80 4.26
CA LEU A 132 7.37 21.21 4.59
C LEU A 132 7.68 20.99 6.06
N GLU A 133 6.72 21.35 6.93
CA GLU A 133 6.86 21.26 8.38
C GLU A 133 5.53 20.87 9.01
N VAL A 134 5.60 20.10 10.09
CA VAL A 134 4.47 19.76 10.94
C VAL A 134 4.85 20.11 12.36
N ALA A 135 4.07 20.96 13.02
CA ALA A 135 4.21 21.28 14.43
C ALA A 135 2.96 20.83 15.19
N ARG A 136 3.11 20.58 16.49
CA ARG A 136 2.00 20.29 17.41
C ARG A 136 2.11 21.17 18.63
N ASP A 137 1.01 21.78 19.03
CA ASP A 137 0.86 22.56 20.24
C ASP A 137 -0.41 22.13 21.01
N ASP A 138 -0.80 22.89 22.03
CA ASP A 138 -1.99 22.62 22.85
C ASP A 138 -3.31 22.80 22.08
N GLN A 139 -3.28 23.49 20.92
CA GLN A 139 -4.46 23.78 20.09
C GLN A 139 -4.62 22.81 18.92
N GLY A 140 -3.63 21.96 18.64
CA GLY A 140 -3.70 20.91 17.63
C GLY A 140 -2.41 20.79 16.81
N TYR A 141 -2.57 20.55 15.52
CA TYR A 141 -1.49 20.45 14.55
C TYR A 141 -1.48 21.67 13.64
N THR A 142 -0.28 22.21 13.36
CA THR A 142 -0.05 23.25 12.36
C THR A 142 0.87 22.70 11.28
N LEU A 143 0.49 22.86 10.01
CA LEU A 143 1.25 22.36 8.87
C LEU A 143 1.66 23.53 7.97
N GLN A 144 2.95 23.58 7.65
CA GLN A 144 3.47 24.47 6.61
C GLN A 144 3.45 23.73 5.28
N LEU A 145 2.70 24.29 4.34
CA LEU A 145 2.58 23.82 2.97
C LEU A 145 3.39 24.74 2.05
N ASN A 146 3.46 24.41 0.76
CA ASN A 146 4.08 25.28 -0.24
C ASN A 146 3.29 26.60 -0.43
N GLY A 147 3.62 27.61 0.39
CA GLY A 147 3.07 28.97 0.30
C GLY A 147 1.86 29.23 1.19
N GLU A 148 1.43 28.26 2.00
CA GLU A 148 0.25 28.38 2.87
C GLU A 148 0.47 27.66 4.21
N THR A 149 -0.28 28.08 5.23
CA THR A 149 -0.33 27.40 6.53
C THR A 149 -1.76 26.97 6.82
N VAL A 150 -1.91 25.72 7.25
CA VAL A 150 -3.20 25.14 7.67
C VAL A 150 -3.08 24.58 9.08
N SER A 151 -4.19 24.57 9.82
CA SER A 151 -4.27 23.94 11.14
C SER A 151 -5.35 22.86 11.18
N ALA A 152 -5.15 21.86 12.04
CA ALA A 152 -6.11 20.79 12.27
C ALA A 152 -6.08 20.22 13.67
N ASP A 153 -7.25 19.77 14.15
CA ASP A 153 -7.35 19.11 15.46
C ASP A 153 -6.73 17.69 15.41
N SER A 154 -6.82 17.02 14.25
CA SER A 154 -6.27 15.68 14.02
C SER A 154 -5.40 15.62 12.78
N LEU A 155 -4.34 14.80 12.85
CA LEU A 155 -3.42 14.55 11.73
C LEU A 155 -3.31 13.05 11.46
N VAL A 156 -3.55 12.64 10.22
CA VAL A 156 -3.42 11.25 9.76
C VAL A 156 -2.29 11.12 8.74
N ILE A 157 -1.35 10.22 9.03
CA ILE A 157 -0.21 9.95 8.15
C ILE A 157 -0.49 8.72 7.29
N ALA A 158 -0.80 8.94 6.02
CA ALA A 158 -1.09 7.92 5.01
C ALA A 158 -0.12 7.98 3.81
N SER A 159 1.11 8.47 4.02
CA SER A 159 2.12 8.70 2.97
C SER A 159 2.70 7.44 2.32
N GLY A 160 2.30 6.25 2.80
CA GLY A 160 2.83 4.97 2.34
C GLY A 160 4.27 4.70 2.79
N GLY A 161 4.92 3.74 2.13
CA GLY A 161 6.31 3.36 2.39
C GLY A 161 7.25 3.64 1.21
N LEU A 162 8.51 3.21 1.34
CA LEU A 162 9.64 3.57 0.47
C LEU A 162 9.62 2.96 -0.95
N SER A 163 8.68 2.08 -1.28
CA SER A 163 8.64 1.42 -2.59
C SER A 163 8.24 2.38 -3.71
N MET A 164 8.88 2.27 -4.88
CA MET A 164 8.60 3.08 -6.08
C MET A 164 8.80 4.61 -5.87
N PRO A 165 10.03 5.07 -5.59
CA PRO A 165 10.33 6.48 -5.35
C PRO A 165 9.93 7.39 -6.53
N GLY A 166 10.08 6.91 -7.77
CA GLY A 166 9.66 7.65 -8.97
C GLY A 166 8.15 7.98 -9.04
N LEU A 167 7.32 7.30 -8.22
CA LEU A 167 5.89 7.60 -8.08
C LEU A 167 5.57 8.49 -6.88
N GLY A 168 6.57 9.11 -6.26
CA GLY A 168 6.38 10.03 -5.13
C GLY A 168 6.45 9.37 -3.75
N ALA A 169 6.87 8.12 -3.65
CA ALA A 169 7.14 7.49 -2.35
C ALA A 169 8.31 8.19 -1.65
N SER A 170 8.12 8.53 -0.38
CA SER A 170 9.09 9.27 0.43
C SER A 170 9.15 8.70 1.84
N PRO A 171 10.23 8.94 2.60
CA PRO A 171 10.32 8.55 4.00
C PRO A 171 9.52 9.46 4.95
N PHE A 172 8.66 10.34 4.43
CA PHE A 172 8.01 11.40 5.20
C PHE A 172 7.31 10.89 6.46
N GLY A 173 6.49 9.85 6.34
CA GLY A 173 5.77 9.32 7.50
C GLY A 173 6.67 8.74 8.60
N TYR A 174 7.84 8.20 8.25
CA TYR A 174 8.82 7.73 9.23
C TYR A 174 9.45 8.91 9.98
N LYS A 175 9.82 9.97 9.26
CA LYS A 175 10.37 11.19 9.85
C LYS A 175 9.40 11.86 10.83
N ILE A 176 8.11 11.92 10.46
CA ILE A 176 7.07 12.44 11.35
C ILE A 176 6.91 11.57 12.60
N ALA A 177 6.96 10.24 12.44
CA ALA A 177 6.90 9.33 13.59
C ALA A 177 8.08 9.57 14.56
N GLU A 178 9.30 9.66 14.03
CA GLU A 178 10.50 9.96 14.81
C GLU A 178 10.43 11.32 15.50
N GLN A 179 9.96 12.36 14.80
CA GLN A 179 9.75 13.69 15.35
C GLN A 179 8.85 13.69 16.59
N PHE A 180 7.80 12.86 16.59
CA PHE A 180 6.88 12.70 17.73
C PHE A 180 7.30 11.59 18.70
N GLY A 181 8.56 11.13 18.65
CA GLY A 181 9.12 10.17 19.60
C GLY A 181 8.64 8.73 19.42
N LEU A 182 8.00 8.40 18.30
CA LEU A 182 7.56 7.04 18.01
C LEU A 182 8.73 6.21 17.47
N LYS A 183 8.86 4.98 17.98
CA LYS A 183 9.88 4.04 17.53
C LYS A 183 9.55 3.53 16.12
N VAL A 184 10.40 3.87 15.15
CA VAL A 184 10.36 3.30 13.80
C VAL A 184 11.20 2.02 13.75
N LEU A 185 10.62 0.94 13.23
CA LEU A 185 11.33 -0.33 13.03
C LEU A 185 12.15 -0.29 11.72
N PRO A 186 13.26 -1.05 11.63
CA PRO A 186 14.05 -1.13 10.41
C PRO A 186 13.20 -1.55 9.21
N THR A 187 13.24 -0.74 8.14
CA THR A 187 12.50 -1.01 6.91
C THR A 187 13.35 -1.85 5.94
N ARG A 188 12.71 -2.79 5.26
CA ARG A 188 13.31 -3.57 4.17
C ARG A 188 12.33 -3.72 3.03
N ALA A 189 12.84 -3.94 1.82
CA ALA A 189 11.99 -4.20 0.67
C ALA A 189 11.30 -5.56 0.83
N GLY A 190 9.96 -5.57 0.82
CA GLY A 190 9.14 -6.78 0.74
C GLY A 190 8.55 -6.94 -0.66
N LEU A 191 8.17 -8.16 -1.03
CA LEU A 191 7.60 -8.43 -2.36
C LEU A 191 8.53 -8.08 -3.54
N VAL A 192 9.84 -8.35 -3.39
CA VAL A 192 10.86 -8.11 -4.41
C VAL A 192 11.39 -9.41 -5.04
N PRO A 193 11.82 -9.38 -6.33
CA PRO A 193 12.53 -10.48 -6.95
C PRO A 193 13.87 -10.79 -6.25
N PHE A 194 14.34 -12.03 -6.40
CA PHE A 194 15.66 -12.45 -5.97
C PHE A 194 16.68 -12.24 -7.08
N THR A 195 17.81 -11.62 -6.75
CA THR A 195 18.99 -11.56 -7.62
C THR A 195 19.86 -12.79 -7.40
N LEU A 196 20.28 -13.45 -8.47
CA LEU A 196 21.18 -14.59 -8.38
C LEU A 196 22.65 -14.16 -8.48
N HIS A 197 23.52 -14.88 -7.80
CA HIS A 197 24.97 -14.70 -7.94
C HIS A 197 25.44 -15.16 -9.34
N LYS A 198 26.52 -14.57 -9.85
CA LYS A 198 26.98 -14.72 -11.24
C LYS A 198 27.04 -16.17 -11.76
N PRO A 199 27.75 -17.10 -11.08
CA PRO A 199 27.82 -18.50 -11.53
C PRO A 199 26.46 -19.15 -11.81
N LEU A 200 25.49 -18.97 -10.91
CA LEU A 200 24.15 -19.55 -11.06
C LEU A 200 23.31 -18.76 -12.08
N LEU A 201 23.50 -17.44 -12.16
CA LEU A 201 22.82 -16.61 -13.16
C LEU A 201 23.25 -16.99 -14.58
N GLU A 202 24.53 -17.24 -14.82
CA GLU A 202 25.04 -17.61 -16.15
C GLU A 202 24.42 -18.90 -16.68
N GLN A 203 24.14 -19.85 -15.80
CA GLN A 203 23.44 -21.09 -16.14
C GLN A 203 21.95 -20.85 -16.40
N LEU A 204 21.28 -20.11 -15.51
CA LEU A 204 19.82 -19.98 -15.50
C LEU A 204 19.29 -18.84 -16.38
N GLN A 205 20.13 -17.89 -16.82
CA GLN A 205 19.69 -16.78 -17.69
C GLN A 205 19.15 -17.26 -19.03
N THR A 206 19.59 -18.43 -19.50
CA THR A 206 19.08 -19.09 -20.72
C THR A 206 17.60 -19.44 -20.61
N LEU A 207 17.09 -19.59 -19.39
CA LEU A 207 15.68 -19.87 -19.09
C LEU A 207 14.86 -18.59 -18.92
N SER A 208 15.43 -17.39 -19.14
CA SER A 208 14.71 -16.13 -18.95
C SER A 208 13.39 -16.10 -19.75
N GLY A 209 12.27 -15.85 -19.05
CA GLY A 209 10.92 -15.89 -19.60
C GLY A 209 10.16 -17.20 -19.35
N VAL A 210 10.86 -18.28 -18.99
CA VAL A 210 10.24 -19.55 -18.60
C VAL A 210 9.58 -19.41 -17.23
N SER A 211 8.35 -19.91 -17.11
CA SER A 211 7.62 -19.96 -15.85
C SER A 211 7.18 -21.38 -15.54
N VAL A 212 7.47 -21.84 -14.32
CA VAL A 212 7.19 -23.21 -13.88
C VAL A 212 6.48 -23.21 -12.52
N PRO A 213 5.47 -24.06 -12.31
CA PRO A 213 4.93 -24.30 -10.97
C PRO A 213 6.05 -24.72 -10.03
N SER A 214 6.12 -24.12 -8.85
CA SER A 214 7.19 -24.38 -7.89
C SER A 214 6.71 -24.30 -6.45
N VAL A 215 7.41 -25.01 -5.58
CA VAL A 215 7.26 -24.91 -4.13
C VAL A 215 8.54 -24.28 -3.59
N ILE A 216 8.42 -23.13 -2.91
CA ILE A 216 9.55 -22.48 -2.25
C ILE A 216 9.32 -22.53 -0.75
N THR A 217 10.33 -23.02 -0.05
CA THR A 217 10.37 -23.06 1.42
C THR A 217 11.38 -22.03 1.90
N ALA A 218 10.93 -21.10 2.74
CA ALA A 218 11.81 -20.16 3.42
C ALA A 218 12.56 -20.84 4.58
N GLU A 219 13.62 -20.21 5.06
CA GLU A 219 14.44 -20.71 6.17
C GLU A 219 13.62 -20.93 7.46
N ASP A 220 12.58 -20.13 7.67
CA ASP A 220 11.65 -20.26 8.80
C ASP A 220 10.58 -21.35 8.64
N GLY A 221 10.66 -22.14 7.56
CA GLY A 221 9.71 -23.21 7.23
C GLY A 221 8.45 -22.72 6.51
N THR A 222 8.31 -21.43 6.19
CA THR A 222 7.17 -20.94 5.43
C THR A 222 7.19 -21.49 4.00
N VAL A 223 6.12 -22.17 3.61
CA VAL A 223 6.00 -22.78 2.28
C VAL A 223 5.05 -21.99 1.39
N PHE A 224 5.47 -21.72 0.17
CA PHE A 224 4.66 -21.07 -0.86
C PHE A 224 4.62 -21.95 -2.11
N ARG A 225 3.43 -22.09 -2.68
CA ARG A 225 3.20 -22.83 -3.93
C ARG A 225 2.73 -21.84 -4.98
N GLU A 226 3.59 -21.52 -5.95
CA GLU A 226 3.29 -20.56 -7.00
C GLU A 226 4.26 -20.73 -8.18
N ASN A 227 3.94 -20.13 -9.32
CA ASN A 227 4.83 -20.13 -10.47
C ASN A 227 6.09 -19.29 -10.20
N LEU A 228 7.26 -19.92 -10.35
CA LEU A 228 8.56 -19.28 -10.42
C LEU A 228 8.80 -18.80 -11.86
N LEU A 229 9.29 -17.58 -12.03
CA LEU A 229 9.67 -16.96 -13.30
C LEU A 229 11.18 -16.72 -13.31
N PHE A 230 11.85 -17.28 -14.29
CA PHE A 230 13.26 -17.00 -14.56
C PHE A 230 13.40 -15.67 -15.30
N THR A 231 14.37 -14.85 -14.89
CA THR A 231 14.63 -13.52 -15.46
C THR A 231 16.12 -13.34 -15.71
N HIS A 232 16.47 -12.36 -16.56
CA HIS A 232 17.86 -11.96 -16.82
C HIS A 232 18.63 -11.46 -15.58
N ARG A 233 17.97 -11.20 -14.44
CA ARG A 233 18.62 -10.77 -13.19
C ARG A 233 18.55 -11.82 -12.07
N GLY A 234 17.79 -12.89 -12.27
CA GLY A 234 17.54 -13.90 -11.24
C GLY A 234 16.12 -14.45 -11.28
N LEU A 235 15.48 -14.58 -10.12
CA LEU A 235 14.18 -15.22 -9.96
C LEU A 235 13.11 -14.22 -9.55
N SER A 236 11.94 -14.32 -10.18
CA SER A 236 10.74 -13.57 -9.81
C SER A 236 9.60 -14.54 -9.57
N ALA A 237 8.60 -14.14 -8.79
CA ALA A 237 7.30 -14.78 -8.84
C ALA A 237 6.24 -13.73 -8.61
N ARG A 238 4.99 -14.07 -8.96
CA ARG A 238 3.84 -13.20 -8.68
C ARG A 238 3.62 -12.96 -7.18
N ARG A 239 4.28 -13.71 -6.27
CA ARG A 239 4.04 -13.64 -4.81
C ARG A 239 5.23 -13.66 -3.83
N TYR A 240 6.51 -13.65 -4.24
CA TYR A 240 7.62 -13.53 -3.25
C TYR A 240 7.99 -12.06 -3.03
N CYS A 241 8.28 -11.56 -1.82
CA CYS A 241 8.87 -12.10 -0.60
C CYS A 241 8.10 -11.64 0.66
N LYS A 242 7.73 -12.61 1.54
CA LYS A 242 7.19 -12.41 2.90
C LYS A 242 8.07 -13.04 3.98
N SER A 243 9.37 -13.24 3.73
CA SER A 243 10.28 -13.73 4.78
C SER A 243 11.11 -12.59 5.39
N PRO A 244 11.20 -12.49 6.73
CA PRO A 244 12.35 -11.93 7.41
C PRO A 244 13.53 -12.89 7.27
N ALA A 245 14.60 -12.42 6.63
CA ALA A 245 15.98 -12.90 6.77
C ALA A 245 16.61 -13.44 5.47
N THR A 246 17.87 -13.00 5.33
CA THR A 246 19.03 -13.68 4.76
C THR A 246 18.96 -14.11 3.28
N GLY A 247 19.79 -13.43 2.47
CA GLY A 247 20.05 -13.75 1.07
C GLY A 247 20.81 -15.05 0.87
N SER A 248 20.25 -16.17 1.29
CA SER A 248 20.72 -17.50 0.92
C SER A 248 19.51 -18.41 0.72
N LEU A 249 19.24 -18.75 -0.53
CA LEU A 249 18.38 -19.89 -0.86
C LEU A 249 19.05 -21.15 -0.32
N GLY A 250 18.52 -21.67 0.79
CA GLY A 250 18.75 -23.05 1.20
C GLY A 250 18.21 -24.00 0.13
N SER A 251 18.98 -25.05 -0.12
CA SER A 251 18.79 -26.13 -1.10
C SER A 251 17.39 -26.27 -1.73
N LEU A 252 17.34 -26.11 -3.06
CA LEU A 252 16.33 -26.72 -3.91
C LEU A 252 16.52 -28.25 -3.85
N SER A 253 15.76 -28.96 -3.00
CA SER A 253 15.66 -30.42 -3.11
C SER A 253 14.67 -30.78 -4.21
N ARG A 254 15.07 -31.75 -5.05
CA ARG A 254 14.35 -32.28 -6.20
C ARG A 254 12.98 -32.84 -5.85
#